data_AF-W0JYD9-F1
#
_entry.id   AF-W0JYD9-F1
#
_cell.length_a   1.000
_cell.length_b   1.000
_cell.length_c   1.000
_cell.angle_alpha   90.00
_cell.angle_beta   90.00
_cell.angle_gamma   90.00
#
_symmetry.space_group_name_H-M   'P 1'
#
loop_
_entity.id
_entity.type
_entity.pdbx_description
1 polymer ?
#
loop_
_entity_poly.entity_id
_entity_poly.type
_entity_poly.pdbx_seq_one_letter_code
_entity_poly.pdbx_strand_id
1 'polypeptide(L)'
;MRAVADALEKDVIDLPPINDVIDADALNTLVQTNRQHAEEWPTIRFSYVDYLVTITNSGDVTLSRQESVKPAIADIKPDWPHVTPASDSADDHSTGGLATKVVLAVADRSDHDPAYVRQAIDKTLDRPSLERLNSTRADGTARAGATIQFSTLGYDVLIEPDGTIGIGSALQRLQLTGANILLVGAVPDSVMDLASAQLLGDGDRRRLFALLERHVDSAIDRLSIVDNTSDTARVIDYTTTARSAADSRSITEHRVDTDAPSDSGPDTCSDTNTDIPIKNDPDSLDESERNSARDFEDPSAVTVETVDGTVEAFVDAIETTMEDLQKQQLDPTELRFCFDSLRPLLEKYGVDGTRLVLEPICERVTAVSGIGHYSFPVERDSEQVRALEPLFDATIENRIDGGEPAQRWHLHRSNHTTDWFRLRTD
;
A
#
# COMPACT_ATOMS: atom_id res chain seq x y z
N MET A 1 20.70 21.05 22.16
CA MET A 1 21.02 22.34 22.80
C MET A 1 21.50 23.38 21.81
N ARG A 2 22.63 23.18 21.10
CA ARG A 2 23.15 24.15 20.11
C ARG A 2 22.10 24.59 19.07
N ALA A 3 21.40 23.63 18.45
CA ALA A 3 20.34 23.93 17.49
C ALA A 3 19.25 24.88 18.05
N VAL A 4 18.88 24.73 19.33
CA VAL A 4 17.88 25.60 19.99
C VAL A 4 18.48 26.97 20.33
N ALA A 5 19.75 27.01 20.73
CA ALA A 5 20.48 28.25 20.99
C ALA A 5 20.60 29.11 19.72
N ASP A 6 20.97 28.48 18.61
CA ASP A 6 21.04 29.11 17.29
C ASP A 6 19.66 29.64 16.85
N ALA A 7 18.59 28.85 17.05
CA ALA A 7 17.22 29.26 16.72
C ALA A 7 16.69 30.40 17.60
N LEU A 8 17.18 30.53 18.84
CA LEU A 8 16.83 31.60 19.76
C LEU A 8 17.76 32.81 19.69
N GLU A 9 18.82 32.76 18.87
CA GLU A 9 19.92 33.74 18.85
C GLU A 9 20.53 34.00 20.25
N LYS A 10 20.69 32.93 21.04
CA LYS A 10 21.25 32.97 22.41
C LYS A 10 22.50 32.12 22.54
N ASP A 11 23.32 32.38 23.55
CA ASP A 11 24.37 31.45 23.94
C ASP A 11 23.76 30.20 24.60
N VAL A 12 24.40 29.04 24.41
CA VAL A 12 23.99 27.77 25.03
C VAL A 12 23.98 27.88 26.56
N ILE A 13 24.86 28.69 27.15
CA ILE A 13 24.93 28.91 28.61
C ILE A 13 23.72 29.67 29.16
N ASP A 14 23.02 30.44 28.32
CA ASP A 14 21.86 31.23 28.71
C ASP A 14 20.55 30.41 28.64
N LEU A 15 20.63 29.16 28.17
CA LEU A 15 19.48 28.26 28.12
C LEU A 15 19.33 27.47 29.43
N PRO A 16 18.09 27.15 29.84
CA PRO A 16 17.85 26.27 30.99
C PRO A 16 18.56 24.92 30.83
N PRO A 17 19.06 24.28 31.90
CA PRO A 17 19.68 22.97 31.81
C PRO A 17 18.75 21.95 31.14
N ILE A 18 19.20 21.26 30.09
CA ILE A 18 18.39 20.22 29.41
C ILE A 18 18.03 19.05 30.35
N ASN A 19 18.86 18.81 31.36
CA ASN A 19 18.61 17.86 32.45
C ASN A 19 17.34 18.17 33.23
N ASP A 20 16.80 19.38 33.11
CA ASP A 20 15.54 19.72 33.72
C ASP A 20 14.34 19.04 33.04
N VAL A 21 14.49 18.72 31.76
CA VAL A 21 13.45 18.18 30.89
C VAL A 21 13.64 16.68 30.66
N ILE A 22 14.87 16.24 30.41
CA ILE A 22 15.21 14.87 30.00
C ILE A 22 16.60 14.49 30.51
N ASP A 23 16.89 13.20 30.76
CA ASP A 23 18.24 12.76 31.12
C ASP A 23 19.22 12.95 29.94
N ALA A 24 20.09 13.95 30.02
CA ALA A 24 21.00 14.29 28.93
C ALA A 24 22.02 13.18 28.66
N ASP A 25 22.45 12.47 29.71
CA ASP A 25 23.42 11.39 29.60
C ASP A 25 22.80 10.14 29.00
N ALA A 26 21.57 9.79 29.40
CA ALA A 26 20.83 8.70 28.76
C ALA A 26 20.53 9.03 27.29
N LEU A 27 20.16 10.27 26.98
CA LEU A 27 19.96 10.71 25.60
C LEU A 27 21.25 10.59 24.79
N ASN A 28 22.38 11.05 25.32
CA ASN A 28 23.69 10.93 24.67
C ASN A 28 24.13 9.47 24.52
N THR A 29 23.86 8.62 25.52
CA THR A 29 24.20 7.20 25.47
C THR A 29 23.38 6.50 24.40
N LEU A 30 22.05 6.71 24.40
CA LEU A 30 21.16 6.20 23.36
C LEU A 30 21.63 6.64 21.97
N VAL A 31 22.05 7.90 21.86
CA VAL A 31 22.58 8.47 20.62
C VAL A 31 23.87 7.80 20.16
N GLN A 32 24.78 7.53 21.09
CA GLN A 32 26.08 6.94 20.78
C GLN A 32 25.96 5.45 20.45
N THR A 33 25.19 4.70 21.24
CA THR A 33 24.98 3.26 21.05
C THR A 33 24.31 2.99 19.70
N ASN A 34 23.27 3.76 19.35
CA ASN A 34 22.54 3.53 18.11
C ASN A 34 23.36 3.89 16.86
N ARG A 35 24.21 4.93 16.91
CA ARG A 35 25.15 5.23 15.80
C ARG A 35 26.15 4.11 15.53
N GLN A 36 26.41 3.23 16.50
CA GLN A 36 27.37 2.13 16.36
C GLN A 36 26.72 0.81 15.94
N HIS A 37 25.43 0.63 16.21
CA HIS A 37 24.79 -0.70 16.15
C HIS A 37 23.45 -0.75 15.40
N ALA A 38 22.76 0.39 15.26
CA ALA A 38 21.42 0.39 14.70
C ALA A 38 21.43 0.87 13.25
N GLU A 39 20.84 0.09 12.34
CA GLU A 39 20.51 0.54 10.99
C GLU A 39 19.35 1.55 11.02
N GLU A 40 18.51 1.52 12.06
CA GLU A 40 17.38 2.43 12.25
C GLU A 40 17.31 2.98 13.67
N TRP A 41 17.07 4.28 13.79
CA TRP A 41 17.08 5.00 15.05
C TRP A 41 15.67 5.31 15.57
N PRO A 42 15.43 5.28 16.90
CA PRO A 42 14.15 5.66 17.50
C PRO A 42 13.88 7.16 17.33
N THR A 43 12.71 7.56 16.87
CA THR A 43 12.33 8.99 16.91
C THR A 43 12.08 9.42 18.36
N ILE A 44 12.76 10.47 18.81
CA ILE A 44 12.65 11.00 20.18
C ILE A 44 12.12 12.43 20.12
N ARG A 45 11.06 12.72 20.86
CA ARG A 45 10.41 14.04 20.90
C ARG A 45 10.30 14.55 22.32
N PHE A 46 10.73 15.78 22.59
CA PHE A 46 10.56 16.42 23.89
C PHE A 46 10.44 17.94 23.74
N SER A 47 9.68 18.57 24.63
CA SER A 47 9.55 20.03 24.68
C SER A 47 10.68 20.63 25.49
N TYR A 48 11.39 21.60 24.91
CA TYR A 48 12.47 22.33 25.57
C TYR A 48 12.39 23.82 25.23
N VAL A 49 12.19 24.63 26.27
CA VAL A 49 11.80 26.05 26.12
C VAL A 49 10.50 26.14 25.31
N ASP A 50 10.47 26.87 24.20
CA ASP A 50 9.28 27.07 23.34
C ASP A 50 9.33 26.20 22.07
N TYR A 51 10.15 25.15 22.07
CA TYR A 51 10.35 24.26 20.92
C TYR A 51 10.04 22.82 21.26
N LEU A 52 9.36 22.14 20.34
CA LEU A 52 9.39 20.70 20.24
C LEU A 52 10.68 20.30 19.54
N VAL A 53 11.58 19.64 20.27
CA VAL A 53 12.79 19.06 19.72
C VAL A 53 12.46 17.66 19.25
N THR A 54 12.70 17.37 17.97
CA THR A 54 12.56 16.03 17.41
C THR A 54 13.92 15.55 16.94
N ILE A 55 14.32 14.38 17.40
CA ILE A 55 15.47 13.64 16.87
C ILE A 55 14.90 12.53 15.99
N THR A 56 15.11 12.61 14.69
CA THR A 56 14.53 11.69 13.69
C THR A 56 15.25 10.35 13.68
N ASN A 57 14.69 9.36 12.97
CA ASN A 57 15.31 8.05 12.72
C ASN A 57 16.59 8.09 11.86
N SER A 58 16.97 9.25 11.32
CA SER A 58 18.29 9.49 10.70
C SER A 58 19.30 10.08 11.69
N GLY A 59 18.86 10.40 12.91
CA GLY A 59 19.66 11.11 13.91
C GLY A 59 19.74 12.62 13.66
N ASP A 60 18.95 13.16 12.73
CA ASP A 60 18.84 14.59 12.48
C ASP A 60 17.98 15.26 13.56
N VAL A 61 18.31 16.50 13.90
CA VAL A 61 17.58 17.28 14.89
C VAL A 61 16.74 18.33 14.17
N THR A 62 15.42 18.23 14.30
CA THR A 62 14.47 19.21 13.80
C THR A 62 13.79 19.95 14.96
N LEU A 63 13.45 21.20 14.72
CA LEU A 63 12.84 22.09 15.70
C LEU A 63 11.52 22.62 15.17
N SER A 64 10.46 22.50 15.98
CA SER A 64 9.16 23.10 15.68
C SER A 64 8.76 24.03 16.82
N ARG A 65 8.49 25.30 16.51
CA ARG A 65 8.09 26.29 17.50
C ARG A 65 6.68 25.95 18.02
N GLN A 66 6.49 25.91 19.33
CA GLN A 66 5.18 25.74 19.94
C GLN A 66 4.56 27.12 20.19
N GLU A 67 3.44 27.43 19.55
CA GLU A 67 2.76 28.74 19.67
C GLU A 67 2.05 28.95 21.02
N SER A 68 1.97 27.90 21.85
CA SER A 68 1.37 27.93 23.18
C SER A 68 2.39 27.54 24.25
N VAL A 69 2.26 28.13 25.44
CA VAL A 69 3.21 28.04 26.58
C VAL A 69 3.22 26.64 27.25
N LYS A 70 2.41 25.70 26.76
CA LYS A 70 2.42 24.26 27.09
C LYS A 70 1.26 23.56 26.35
N PRO A 71 1.41 23.06 25.12
CA PRO A 71 0.76 21.81 24.78
C PRO A 71 1.46 20.74 25.61
N ALA A 72 0.71 19.86 26.28
CA ALA A 72 1.32 18.65 26.76
C ALA A 72 1.86 17.89 25.54
N ILE A 73 2.98 17.17 25.66
CA ILE A 73 3.45 16.31 24.56
C ILE A 73 2.33 15.34 24.12
N ALA A 74 1.43 14.98 25.04
CA ALA A 74 0.19 14.23 24.79
C ALA A 74 -0.80 14.88 23.81
N ASP A 75 -0.76 16.20 23.62
CA ASP A 75 -1.61 16.94 22.66
C ASP A 75 -1.07 16.88 21.22
N ILE A 76 0.16 16.39 21.03
CA ILE A 76 0.73 16.15 19.70
C ILE A 76 0.14 14.83 19.20
N LYS A 77 -0.80 14.91 18.24
CA LYS A 77 -1.39 13.72 17.60
C LYS A 77 -0.24 12.82 17.11
N PRO A 78 -0.15 11.57 17.59
CA PRO A 78 0.94 10.70 17.18
C PRO A 78 0.85 10.43 15.68
N ASP A 79 2.00 10.42 15.01
CA ASP A 79 2.16 10.02 13.60
C ASP A 79 1.68 8.58 13.34
N TRP A 80 1.33 7.85 14.41
CA TRP A 80 0.88 6.47 14.42
C TRP A 80 -0.54 6.35 14.99
N PRO A 81 -1.59 6.70 14.20
CA PRO A 81 -2.98 6.61 14.65
C PRO A 81 -3.46 5.17 14.92
N HIS A 82 -2.69 4.19 14.44
CA HIS A 82 -2.96 2.76 14.60
C HIS A 82 -2.41 2.20 15.94
N VAL A 83 -1.58 2.98 16.64
CA VAL A 83 -1.03 2.57 17.94
C VAL A 83 -2.10 2.76 19.00
N THR A 84 -2.36 1.70 19.74
CA THR A 84 -3.31 1.70 20.87
C THR A 84 -2.55 1.50 22.17
N PRO A 85 -2.98 2.10 23.30
CA PRO A 85 -2.40 1.79 24.60
C PRO A 85 -2.37 0.27 24.80
N ALA A 86 -1.20 -0.27 25.14
CA ALA A 86 -1.11 -1.61 25.65
C ALA A 86 -1.99 -1.62 26.91
N SER A 87 -3.00 -2.49 26.96
CA SER A 87 -3.81 -2.63 28.16
C SER A 87 -2.87 -2.83 29.33
N ASP A 88 -3.01 -2.01 30.37
CA ASP A 88 -2.40 -2.30 31.66
C ASP A 88 -2.84 -3.73 31.98
N SER A 89 -1.93 -4.70 31.85
CA SER A 89 -2.12 -5.97 32.55
C SER A 89 -2.19 -5.54 34.00
N ALA A 90 -3.41 -5.49 34.52
CA ALA A 90 -3.79 -4.94 35.81
C ALA A 90 -3.30 -5.84 36.96
N ASP A 91 -2.01 -6.13 36.93
CA ASP A 91 -1.21 -6.55 38.06
C ASP A 91 -0.15 -5.47 38.22
N ASP A 92 -0.48 -4.49 39.07
CA ASP A 92 0.36 -3.45 39.69
C ASP A 92 1.50 -4.07 40.55
N HIS A 93 1.97 -5.24 40.16
CA HIS A 93 2.98 -6.08 40.78
C HIS A 93 4.09 -6.48 39.80
N SER A 94 4.04 -6.06 38.53
CA SER A 94 5.21 -6.13 37.65
C SER A 94 6.32 -5.28 38.26
N THR A 95 7.25 -5.93 38.96
CA THR A 95 8.38 -5.30 39.67
C THR A 95 9.48 -4.83 38.71
N GLY A 96 9.18 -4.74 37.42
CA GLY A 96 10.12 -4.44 36.35
C GLY A 96 10.07 -2.98 35.91
N GLY A 97 11.24 -2.42 35.58
CA GLY A 97 11.37 -1.09 34.99
C GLY A 97 10.67 -0.97 33.62
N LEU A 98 10.58 0.26 33.11
CA LEU A 98 9.91 0.59 31.85
C LEU A 98 10.32 -0.34 30.68
N ALA A 99 11.61 -0.64 30.55
CA ALA A 99 12.09 -1.53 29.51
C ALA A 99 11.51 -2.96 29.61
N THR A 100 11.24 -3.44 30.82
CA THR A 100 10.60 -4.75 31.02
C THR A 100 9.13 -4.71 30.58
N LYS A 101 8.42 -3.64 30.91
CA LYS A 101 7.02 -3.45 30.49
C LYS A 101 6.90 -3.41 28.97
N VAL A 102 7.81 -2.73 28.28
CA VAL A 102 7.84 -2.69 26.81
C VAL A 102 8.07 -4.07 26.21
N VAL A 103 9.01 -4.86 26.74
CA VAL A 103 9.26 -6.23 26.29
C VAL A 103 8.00 -7.09 26.44
N LEU A 104 7.32 -7.02 27.58
CA LEU A 104 6.12 -7.82 27.83
C LEU A 104 4.96 -7.38 26.94
N ALA A 105 4.77 -6.09 26.75
CA ALA A 105 3.70 -5.57 25.90
C ALA A 105 3.89 -5.96 24.42
N VAL A 106 5.13 -5.93 23.91
CA VAL A 106 5.43 -6.39 22.54
C VAL A 106 5.30 -7.91 22.43
N ALA A 107 5.77 -8.67 23.43
CA ALA A 107 5.63 -10.13 23.46
C ALA A 107 4.15 -10.57 23.40
N ASP A 108 3.28 -9.92 24.19
CA ASP A 108 1.84 -10.18 24.20
C ASP A 108 1.20 -9.95 22.83
N ARG A 109 1.55 -8.84 22.16
CA ARG A 109 0.98 -8.49 20.84
C ARG A 109 1.55 -9.27 19.66
N SER A 110 2.80 -9.76 19.78
CA SER A 110 3.51 -10.47 18.71
C SER A 110 3.49 -11.99 18.84
N ASP A 111 2.94 -12.52 19.94
CA ASP A 111 2.96 -13.96 20.28
C ASP A 111 4.39 -14.55 20.27
N HIS A 112 5.37 -13.72 20.65
CA HIS A 112 6.78 -14.11 20.74
C HIS A 112 7.22 -14.26 22.19
N ASP A 113 8.23 -15.11 22.40
CA ASP A 113 8.86 -15.26 23.70
C ASP A 113 9.51 -13.93 24.17
N PRO A 114 9.32 -13.50 25.44
CA PRO A 114 9.90 -12.26 25.95
C PRO A 114 11.43 -12.16 25.84
N ALA A 115 12.18 -13.27 25.86
CA ALA A 115 13.63 -13.23 25.67
C ALA A 115 14.00 -12.92 24.21
N TYR A 116 13.23 -13.45 23.26
CA TYR A 116 13.39 -13.11 21.83
C TYR A 116 13.06 -11.64 21.57
N VAL A 117 11.94 -11.15 22.10
CA VAL A 117 11.55 -9.73 22.01
C VAL A 117 12.58 -8.82 22.64
N ARG A 118 13.13 -9.19 23.80
CA ARG A 118 14.21 -8.44 24.45
C ARG A 118 15.43 -8.30 23.53
N GLN A 119 15.84 -9.39 22.89
CA GLN A 119 16.97 -9.37 21.95
C GLN A 119 16.67 -8.49 20.73
N ALA A 120 15.44 -8.50 20.23
CA ALA A 120 15.02 -7.65 19.11
C ALA A 120 15.06 -6.16 19.48
N ILE A 121 14.56 -5.80 20.67
CA ILE A 121 14.61 -4.42 21.18
C ILE A 121 16.05 -3.96 21.38
N ASP A 122 16.93 -4.81 21.93
CA ASP A 122 18.35 -4.47 22.17
C ASP A 122 19.13 -4.15 20.88
N LYS A 123 18.64 -4.58 19.71
CA LYS A 123 19.22 -4.20 18.40
C LYS A 123 18.84 -2.78 17.97
N THR A 124 17.70 -2.28 18.42
CA THR A 124 17.14 -0.98 18.01
C THR A 124 17.36 0.10 19.09
N LEU A 125 17.42 -0.30 20.36
CA LEU A 125 17.35 0.62 21.48
C LEU A 125 18.12 0.11 22.70
N ASP A 126 18.96 0.97 23.28
CA ASP A 126 19.60 0.72 24.59
C ASP A 126 18.56 0.82 25.72
N ARG A 127 18.14 -0.34 26.24
CA ARG A 127 17.15 -0.46 27.33
C ARG A 127 17.52 0.33 28.60
N PRO A 128 18.78 0.32 29.10
CA PRO A 128 19.17 1.15 30.25
C PRO A 128 18.94 2.65 30.03
N SER A 129 19.23 3.16 28.83
CA SER A 129 18.96 4.55 28.47
C SER A 129 17.45 4.81 28.43
N LEU A 130 16.66 3.89 27.88
CA LEU A 130 15.20 4.00 27.89
C LEU A 130 14.63 4.19 29.30
N GLU A 131 15.09 3.40 30.28
CA GLU A 131 14.62 3.53 31.66
C GLU A 131 14.94 4.90 32.27
N ARG A 132 16.08 5.49 31.89
CA ARG A 132 16.55 6.76 32.42
C ARG A 132 15.96 7.98 31.74
N LEU A 133 15.58 7.90 30.47
CA LEU A 133 15.07 9.04 29.70
C LEU A 133 13.84 9.67 30.35
N ASN A 134 12.90 8.84 30.78
CA ASN A 134 11.65 9.26 31.43
C ASN A 134 11.69 9.08 32.96
N SER A 135 12.85 8.76 33.54
CA SER A 135 12.96 8.64 35.00
C SER A 135 12.88 10.01 35.67
N THR A 136 12.39 10.02 36.92
CA THR A 136 12.56 11.15 37.81
C THR A 136 14.05 11.41 38.07
N ARG A 137 14.37 12.63 38.50
CA ARG A 137 15.73 12.98 38.93
C ARG A 137 16.10 12.25 40.21
N ALA A 138 17.39 12.21 40.53
CA ALA A 138 17.89 11.60 41.78
C ALA A 138 17.30 12.25 43.06
N ASP A 139 16.83 13.49 42.97
CA ASP A 139 16.14 14.21 44.05
C ASP A 139 14.62 13.95 44.12
N GLY A 140 14.09 13.11 43.23
CA GLY A 140 12.66 12.76 43.14
C GLY A 140 11.82 13.70 42.27
N THR A 141 12.40 14.77 41.72
CA THR A 141 11.68 15.71 40.85
C THR A 141 11.29 15.05 39.54
N ALA A 142 10.01 15.17 39.16
CA ALA A 142 9.52 14.71 37.87
C ALA A 142 10.15 15.51 36.72
N ARG A 143 10.55 14.79 35.67
CA ARG A 143 10.96 15.38 34.40
C ARG A 143 9.73 15.54 33.51
N ALA A 144 9.81 16.44 32.52
CA ALA A 144 8.79 16.51 31.48
C ALA A 144 8.82 15.24 30.60
N GLY A 145 10.00 14.61 30.49
CA GLY A 145 10.21 13.36 29.77
C GLY A 145 10.23 13.54 28.26
N ALA A 146 10.24 12.42 27.54
CA ALA A 146 10.21 12.36 26.10
C ALA A 146 9.24 11.31 25.60
N THR A 147 8.67 11.57 24.44
CA THR A 147 8.01 10.56 23.63
C THR A 147 9.06 9.83 22.80
N ILE A 148 9.03 8.50 22.84
CA ILE A 148 9.96 7.65 22.12
C ILE A 148 9.16 6.76 21.17
N GLN A 149 9.56 6.72 19.90
CA GLN A 149 8.92 5.98 18.83
C GLN A 149 9.95 5.09 18.15
N PHE A 150 9.70 3.80 18.08
CA PHE A 150 10.53 2.88 17.31
C PHE A 150 9.72 1.70 16.81
N SER A 151 10.23 1.01 15.81
CA SER A 151 9.61 -0.21 15.30
C SER A 151 10.49 -1.42 15.67
N THR A 152 9.85 -2.54 15.97
CA THR A 152 10.53 -3.82 16.21
C THR A 152 9.57 -4.96 15.87
N LEU A 153 10.08 -6.01 15.23
CA LEU A 153 9.29 -7.22 14.89
C LEU A 153 7.98 -6.91 14.13
N GLY A 154 7.93 -5.85 13.32
CA GLY A 154 6.72 -5.46 12.59
C GLY A 154 5.69 -4.70 13.42
N TYR A 155 6.04 -4.28 14.63
CA TYR A 155 5.22 -3.46 15.51
C TYR A 155 5.84 -2.09 15.71
N ASP A 156 4.99 -1.08 15.76
CA ASP A 156 5.33 0.29 16.15
C ASP A 156 5.06 0.47 17.63
N VAL A 157 6.06 0.95 18.36
CA VAL A 157 6.05 1.11 19.81
C VAL A 157 6.18 2.59 20.15
N LEU A 158 5.14 3.13 20.77
CA LEU A 158 5.10 4.48 21.30
C LEU A 158 5.27 4.43 22.81
N ILE A 159 6.18 5.23 23.35
CA ILE A 159 6.35 5.39 24.80
C ILE A 159 6.13 6.86 25.10
N GLU A 160 5.15 7.15 25.93
CA GLU A 160 4.82 8.51 26.35
C GLU A 160 5.68 8.95 27.55
N PRO A 161 5.77 10.26 27.83
CA PRO A 161 6.61 10.76 28.91
C PRO A 161 6.24 10.25 30.31
N ASP A 162 4.98 9.88 30.53
CA ASP A 162 4.49 9.29 31.77
C ASP A 162 4.79 7.78 31.91
N GLY A 163 5.37 7.17 30.88
CA GLY A 163 5.67 5.75 30.81
C GLY A 163 4.55 4.89 30.24
N THR A 164 3.46 5.48 29.77
CA THR A 164 2.41 4.77 29.02
C THR A 164 3.00 4.19 27.72
N ILE A 165 2.66 2.94 27.42
CA ILE A 165 3.16 2.22 26.25
C ILE A 165 1.99 2.01 25.30
N GLY A 166 2.14 2.47 24.06
CA GLY A 166 1.26 2.15 22.95
C GLY A 166 1.93 1.17 22.00
N ILE A 167 1.17 0.20 21.49
CA ILE A 167 1.61 -0.74 20.46
C ILE A 167 0.59 -0.79 19.33
N GLY A 168 1.09 -0.79 18.09
CA GLY A 168 0.33 -0.98 16.86
C GLY A 168 1.11 -1.86 15.89
N SER A 169 0.41 -2.59 15.03
CA SER A 169 1.07 -3.35 13.97
C SER A 169 1.41 -2.42 12.79
N ALA A 170 2.61 -2.54 12.24
CA ALA A 170 3.01 -1.84 11.03
C ALA A 170 2.08 -2.19 9.84
N LEU A 171 1.49 -3.39 9.81
CA LEU A 171 0.48 -3.75 8.81
C LEU A 171 -0.81 -2.95 8.99
N GLN A 172 -1.27 -2.78 10.23
CA GLN A 172 -2.45 -1.98 10.55
C GLN A 172 -2.23 -0.50 10.19
N ARG A 173 -1.00 0.01 10.35
CA ARG A 173 -0.62 1.34 9.86
C ARG A 173 -0.90 1.47 8.36
N LEU A 174 -0.39 0.55 7.54
CA LEU A 174 -0.61 0.55 6.09
C LEU A 174 -2.11 0.48 5.76
N GLN A 175 -2.88 -0.29 6.52
CA GLN A 175 -4.34 -0.39 6.37
C GLN A 175 -5.12 0.87 6.79
N LEU A 176 -4.52 1.79 7.54
CA LEU A 176 -5.18 3.01 8.02
C LEU A 176 -4.70 4.27 7.30
N THR A 177 -3.47 4.28 6.80
CA THR A 177 -2.86 5.45 6.14
C THR A 177 -2.78 5.30 4.63
N GLY A 178 -3.10 4.12 4.08
CA GLY A 178 -2.71 3.77 2.73
C GLY A 178 -1.23 3.37 2.63
N ALA A 179 -0.88 2.78 1.48
CA ALA A 179 0.44 2.22 1.22
C ALA A 179 0.66 1.96 -0.27
N ASN A 180 1.91 2.08 -0.70
CA ASN A 180 2.40 1.61 -1.99
C ASN A 180 3.14 0.28 -1.79
N ILE A 181 2.75 -0.75 -2.51
CA ILE A 181 3.23 -2.13 -2.33
C ILE A 181 3.82 -2.65 -3.63
N LEU A 182 5.08 -3.05 -3.62
CA LEU A 182 5.72 -3.72 -4.76
C LEU A 182 5.51 -5.23 -4.65
N LEU A 183 4.91 -5.85 -5.67
CA LEU A 183 4.83 -7.30 -5.81
C LEU A 183 6.01 -7.81 -6.64
N VAL A 184 6.82 -8.70 -6.09
CA VAL A 184 7.98 -9.31 -6.77
C VAL A 184 7.94 -10.83 -6.70
N GLY A 185 8.78 -11.49 -7.50
CA GLY A 185 8.89 -12.93 -7.56
C GLY A 185 9.06 -13.41 -9.01
N ALA A 186 10.03 -14.29 -9.26
CA ALA A 186 10.16 -14.99 -10.53
C ALA A 186 9.20 -16.21 -10.55
N VAL A 187 7.90 -15.93 -10.50
CA VAL A 187 6.82 -16.92 -10.46
C VAL A 187 5.92 -16.77 -11.69
N PRO A 188 5.10 -17.78 -12.04
CA PRO A 188 4.11 -17.67 -13.11
C PRO A 188 3.12 -16.51 -12.86
N ASP A 189 2.60 -15.93 -13.94
CA ASP A 189 1.65 -14.80 -13.87
C ASP A 189 0.43 -15.13 -13.00
N SER A 190 -0.07 -16.38 -13.02
CA SER A 190 -1.19 -16.82 -12.18
C SER A 190 -0.94 -16.65 -10.68
N VAL A 191 0.30 -16.76 -10.21
CA VAL A 191 0.66 -16.52 -8.80
C VAL A 191 0.68 -15.03 -8.50
N MET A 192 1.19 -14.22 -9.42
CA MET A 192 1.18 -12.76 -9.30
C MET A 192 -0.23 -12.19 -9.33
N ASP A 193 -1.08 -12.73 -10.20
CA ASP A 193 -2.48 -12.35 -10.33
C ASP A 193 -3.26 -12.69 -9.06
N LEU A 194 -2.99 -13.85 -8.47
CA LEU A 194 -3.56 -14.24 -7.17
C LEU A 194 -3.08 -13.29 -6.04
N ALA A 195 -1.80 -12.94 -6.00
CA ALA A 195 -1.27 -12.01 -5.01
C ALA A 195 -1.83 -10.59 -5.18
N SER A 196 -1.96 -10.13 -6.43
CA SER A 196 -2.59 -8.86 -6.79
C SER A 196 -4.07 -8.84 -6.41
N ALA A 197 -4.81 -9.93 -6.68
CA ALA A 197 -6.22 -10.05 -6.33
C ALA A 197 -6.47 -9.90 -4.82
N GLN A 198 -5.63 -10.48 -3.97
CA GLN A 198 -5.73 -10.29 -2.51
C GLN A 198 -5.59 -8.82 -2.08
N LEU A 199 -4.79 -8.02 -2.80
CA LEU A 199 -4.60 -6.60 -2.50
C LEU A 199 -5.75 -5.72 -3.02
N LEU A 200 -6.51 -6.19 -4.01
CA LEU A 200 -7.74 -5.53 -4.46
C LEU A 200 -8.84 -5.58 -3.40
N GLY A 201 -8.78 -6.55 -2.48
CA GLY A 201 -9.69 -6.70 -1.35
C GLY A 201 -11.16 -6.92 -1.75
N ASP A 202 -11.98 -7.27 -0.77
CA ASP A 202 -13.38 -7.67 -0.98
C ASP A 202 -14.37 -6.50 -0.81
N GLY A 203 -15.58 -6.66 -1.34
CA GLY A 203 -16.72 -5.76 -1.14
C GLY A 203 -16.67 -4.49 -2.01
N ASP A 204 -17.28 -3.42 -1.52
CA ASP A 204 -17.53 -2.16 -2.24
C ASP A 204 -16.28 -1.26 -2.44
N ARG A 205 -15.10 -1.87 -2.55
CA ARG A 205 -13.83 -1.14 -2.79
C ARG A 205 -13.84 -0.48 -4.17
N ARG A 206 -13.31 0.74 -4.24
CA ARG A 206 -13.11 1.46 -5.51
C ARG A 206 -11.81 0.98 -6.14
N ARG A 207 -11.92 0.24 -7.25
CA ARG A 207 -10.77 -0.39 -7.90
C ARG A 207 -10.37 0.41 -9.14
N LEU A 208 -9.09 0.74 -9.25
CA LEU A 208 -8.52 1.45 -10.39
C LEU A 208 -7.34 0.66 -10.95
N PHE A 209 -7.42 0.28 -12.21
CA PHE A 209 -6.34 -0.41 -12.92
C PHE A 209 -5.67 0.54 -13.89
N ALA A 210 -4.35 0.56 -13.86
CA ALA A 210 -3.49 1.21 -14.85
C ALA A 210 -2.81 0.13 -15.67
N LEU A 211 -3.20 0.02 -16.95
CA LEU A 211 -2.67 -0.96 -17.89
C LEU A 211 -1.75 -0.24 -18.88
N LEU A 212 -0.50 -0.69 -18.95
CA LEU A 212 0.49 -0.17 -19.89
C LEU A 212 0.83 -1.25 -20.91
N GLU A 213 0.34 -1.09 -22.15
CA GLU A 213 0.54 -2.05 -23.24
C GLU A 213 0.04 -3.49 -22.92
N ARG A 214 -0.97 -3.60 -22.04
CA ARG A 214 -1.59 -4.86 -21.58
C ARG A 214 -3.08 -4.85 -21.88
N HIS A 215 -3.66 -6.03 -22.12
CA HIS A 215 -5.08 -6.16 -22.47
C HIS A 215 -5.97 -6.03 -21.23
N VAL A 216 -7.16 -5.45 -21.42
CA VAL A 216 -8.18 -5.26 -20.37
C VAL A 216 -8.57 -6.57 -19.68
N ASP A 217 -8.45 -7.71 -20.39
CA ASP A 217 -8.73 -9.05 -19.83
C ASP A 217 -7.91 -9.34 -18.58
N SER A 218 -6.69 -8.83 -18.44
CA SER A 218 -5.88 -9.04 -17.23
C SER A 218 -6.53 -8.39 -15.98
N ALA A 219 -7.19 -7.25 -16.15
CA ALA A 219 -7.94 -6.63 -15.06
C ALA A 219 -9.21 -7.45 -14.73
N ILE A 220 -9.90 -7.93 -15.77
CA ILE A 220 -11.12 -8.76 -15.62
C ILE A 220 -10.80 -10.07 -14.91
N ASP A 221 -9.73 -10.77 -15.32
CA ASP A 221 -9.29 -12.03 -14.71
C ASP A 221 -9.00 -11.84 -13.22
N ARG A 222 -8.28 -10.78 -12.83
CA ARG A 222 -8.01 -10.49 -11.41
C ARG A 222 -9.26 -10.13 -10.62
N LEU A 223 -10.19 -9.39 -11.21
CA LEU A 223 -11.47 -9.07 -10.58
C LEU A 223 -12.31 -10.33 -10.35
N SER A 224 -12.27 -11.28 -11.30
CA SER A 224 -13.00 -12.54 -11.19
C SER A 224 -12.53 -13.43 -10.04
N ILE A 225 -11.27 -13.31 -9.61
CA ILE A 225 -10.74 -14.04 -8.44
C ILE A 225 -11.40 -13.58 -7.14
N VAL A 226 -11.79 -12.31 -7.05
CA VAL A 226 -12.33 -11.71 -5.81
C VAL A 226 -13.86 -11.74 -5.79
N ASP A 227 -14.52 -12.43 -6.74
CA ASP A 227 -15.98 -12.66 -6.77
C ASP A 227 -16.83 -11.38 -6.55
N ASN A 228 -16.37 -10.23 -7.08
CA ASN A 228 -17.02 -8.94 -6.89
C ASN A 228 -17.51 -8.35 -8.21
N THR A 229 -18.68 -7.70 -8.13
CA THR A 229 -19.27 -6.96 -9.24
C THR A 229 -18.32 -5.86 -9.72
N SER A 230 -18.00 -5.92 -11.00
CA SER A 230 -17.18 -4.99 -11.79
C SER A 230 -17.70 -3.55 -11.80
N ASP A 231 -18.88 -3.30 -11.23
CA ASP A 231 -19.66 -2.07 -11.22
C ASP A 231 -18.90 -0.84 -10.67
N THR A 232 -17.80 -1.05 -9.95
CA THR A 232 -16.96 0.02 -9.35
C THR A 232 -15.52 0.03 -9.85
N ALA A 233 -15.17 -0.87 -10.77
CA ALA A 233 -13.83 -0.98 -11.33
C ALA A 233 -13.67 0.00 -12.51
N ARG A 234 -12.64 0.84 -12.44
CA ARG A 234 -12.17 1.68 -13.54
C ARG A 234 -10.86 1.15 -14.09
N VAL A 235 -10.74 1.13 -15.41
CA VAL A 235 -9.50 0.74 -16.11
C VAL A 235 -9.05 1.90 -16.97
N ILE A 236 -7.79 2.29 -16.82
CA ILE A 236 -7.10 3.23 -17.70
C ILE A 236 -6.16 2.39 -18.56
N ASP A 237 -6.49 2.29 -19.85
CA ASP A 237 -5.73 1.52 -20.83
C ASP A 237 -4.87 2.44 -21.68
N TYR A 238 -3.55 2.33 -21.54
CA TYR A 238 -2.61 3.07 -22.37
C TYR A 238 -2.21 2.27 -23.60
N THR A 239 -2.53 2.83 -24.77
CA THR A 239 -2.09 2.29 -26.06
C THR A 239 -1.11 3.24 -26.75
N THR A 240 0.01 2.71 -27.24
CA THR A 240 0.94 3.50 -28.04
C THR A 240 0.45 3.58 -29.49
N THR A 241 0.39 4.80 -30.03
CA THR A 241 -0.21 5.14 -31.33
C THR A 241 0.41 4.38 -32.52
N ALA A 242 1.60 3.80 -32.36
CA ALA A 242 2.25 3.00 -33.40
C ALA A 242 1.55 1.64 -33.66
N ARG A 243 0.79 1.10 -32.72
CA ARG A 243 0.10 -0.21 -32.87
C ARG A 243 -1.34 -0.12 -33.39
N SER A 244 -2.08 0.95 -33.11
CA SER A 244 -3.49 1.09 -33.58
C SER A 244 -3.64 1.11 -35.11
N ALA A 245 -2.58 1.44 -35.84
CA ALA A 245 -2.57 1.36 -37.31
C ALA A 245 -2.51 -0.08 -37.85
N ALA A 246 -2.05 -1.06 -37.05
CA ALA A 246 -1.96 -2.47 -37.43
C ALA A 246 -3.25 -3.25 -37.09
N ASP A 247 -3.92 -2.92 -35.98
CA ASP A 247 -5.17 -3.59 -35.55
C ASP A 247 -6.43 -3.07 -36.25
N SER A 248 -6.34 -1.95 -36.97
CA SER A 248 -7.46 -1.43 -37.79
C SER A 248 -7.76 -2.27 -39.05
N ARG A 249 -7.21 -3.49 -39.18
CA ARG A 249 -7.49 -4.39 -40.30
C ARG A 249 -8.18 -5.68 -39.84
N SER A 250 -9.46 -5.72 -40.22
CA SER A 250 -10.32 -6.88 -40.48
C SER A 250 -11.03 -7.57 -39.29
N ILE A 251 -12.21 -7.04 -38.96
CA ILE A 251 -13.42 -7.87 -38.98
C ILE A 251 -14.32 -7.30 -40.10
N THR A 252 -14.22 -7.90 -41.28
CA THR A 252 -15.23 -7.74 -42.33
C THR A 252 -15.51 -9.15 -42.82
N GLU A 253 -16.63 -9.72 -42.37
CA GLU A 253 -17.13 -11.00 -42.83
C GLU A 253 -17.29 -10.98 -44.34
N HIS A 254 -16.40 -11.69 -45.04
CA HIS A 254 -16.47 -11.87 -46.47
C HIS A 254 -17.32 -13.12 -46.75
N ARG A 255 -18.60 -12.89 -47.07
CA ARG A 255 -19.49 -13.87 -47.71
C ARG A 255 -18.87 -14.27 -49.05
N VAL A 256 -18.51 -15.55 -49.19
CA VAL A 256 -18.14 -16.14 -50.49
C VAL A 256 -19.40 -16.72 -51.12
N ASP A 257 -19.97 -15.95 -52.05
CA ASP A 257 -20.76 -16.49 -53.15
C ASP A 257 -19.79 -17.13 -54.16
N THR A 258 -20.06 -18.37 -54.55
CA THR A 258 -19.47 -18.96 -55.76
C THR A 258 -20.55 -19.68 -56.53
N ASP A 259 -20.82 -19.19 -57.74
CA ASP A 259 -21.74 -19.75 -58.71
C ASP A 259 -20.97 -20.12 -59.99
N ALA A 260 -21.52 -21.13 -60.69
CA ALA A 260 -21.26 -21.63 -62.05
C ALA A 260 -20.15 -22.69 -62.32
N PRO A 261 -20.25 -23.49 -63.43
CA PRO A 261 -21.41 -24.27 -63.91
C PRO A 261 -21.07 -25.69 -64.47
N SER A 262 -22.13 -26.51 -64.66
CA SER A 262 -22.36 -27.62 -65.65
C SER A 262 -21.47 -28.88 -65.71
N ASP A 263 -22.06 -30.09 -65.57
CA ASP A 263 -22.46 -31.00 -66.70
C ASP A 263 -22.76 -32.48 -66.25
N SER A 264 -23.86 -33.05 -66.80
CA SER A 264 -24.24 -34.47 -67.02
C SER A 264 -24.22 -35.48 -65.84
N GLY A 265 -25.28 -36.22 -65.47
CA GLY A 265 -26.32 -36.95 -66.21
C GLY A 265 -27.00 -37.97 -65.24
N PRO A 266 -28.00 -38.74 -65.68
CA PRO A 266 -29.24 -38.97 -64.91
C PRO A 266 -29.29 -40.30 -64.14
N ASP A 267 -30.18 -40.40 -63.13
CA ASP A 267 -31.00 -41.60 -62.94
C ASP A 267 -32.14 -41.41 -61.90
N THR A 268 -33.35 -41.62 -62.42
CA THR A 268 -34.54 -42.31 -61.88
C THR A 268 -35.28 -41.91 -60.59
N CYS A 269 -36.59 -41.72 -60.82
CA CYS A 269 -37.78 -41.68 -59.98
C CYS A 269 -37.79 -42.43 -58.64
N SER A 270 -38.40 -41.80 -57.62
CA SER A 270 -39.54 -42.43 -56.92
C SER A 270 -40.38 -41.41 -56.15
N ASP A 271 -41.70 -41.56 -56.30
CA ASP A 271 -42.79 -40.82 -55.68
C ASP A 271 -42.75 -40.85 -54.14
N THR A 272 -43.24 -39.80 -53.47
CA THR A 272 -44.57 -39.85 -52.82
C THR A 272 -45.07 -38.46 -52.43
N ASN A 273 -46.29 -38.23 -52.88
CA ASN A 273 -47.26 -37.20 -52.55
C ASN A 273 -47.62 -37.24 -51.05
N THR A 274 -47.83 -36.10 -50.38
CA THR A 274 -48.93 -35.88 -49.42
C THR A 274 -49.11 -34.37 -49.14
N ASP A 275 -50.17 -33.84 -49.76
CA ASP A 275 -51.18 -32.90 -49.28
C ASP A 275 -50.81 -31.62 -48.48
N ILE A 276 -51.14 -30.50 -49.14
CA ILE A 276 -51.38 -29.15 -48.62
C ILE A 276 -52.72 -29.13 -47.83
N PRO A 277 -52.97 -28.19 -46.90
CA PRO A 277 -53.77 -27.05 -47.33
C PRO A 277 -53.33 -25.69 -46.76
N ILE A 278 -53.23 -24.73 -47.69
CA ILE A 278 -53.22 -23.30 -47.46
C ILE A 278 -54.59 -22.89 -46.90
N LYS A 279 -54.58 -22.17 -45.78
CA LYS A 279 -55.67 -21.26 -45.41
C LYS A 279 -55.06 -19.89 -45.12
N ASN A 280 -55.27 -18.98 -46.06
CA ASN A 280 -55.28 -17.55 -45.79
C ASN A 280 -56.66 -17.22 -45.21
N ASP A 281 -56.72 -16.45 -44.12
CA ASP A 281 -57.37 -15.14 -44.13
C ASP A 281 -57.14 -14.40 -42.79
N PRO A 282 -57.33 -13.07 -42.79
CA PRO A 282 -56.53 -12.10 -42.06
C PRO A 282 -57.23 -11.63 -40.79
N ASP A 283 -56.47 -11.23 -39.77
CA ASP A 283 -56.95 -10.18 -38.89
C ASP A 283 -55.80 -9.40 -38.25
N SER A 284 -56.00 -8.09 -38.33
CA SER A 284 -55.15 -7.00 -37.86
C SER A 284 -54.83 -7.07 -36.38
N LEU A 285 -53.54 -6.96 -36.01
CA LEU A 285 -53.09 -6.37 -34.74
C LEU A 285 -51.71 -5.70 -34.92
N ASP A 286 -51.77 -4.37 -34.97
CA ASP A 286 -50.89 -3.40 -34.31
C ASP A 286 -49.36 -3.40 -34.60
N GLU A 287 -48.95 -2.57 -35.56
CA GLU A 287 -47.56 -2.13 -35.76
C GLU A 287 -47.15 -1.03 -34.74
N SER A 288 -47.19 -1.31 -33.43
CA SER A 288 -46.75 -0.33 -32.42
C SER A 288 -45.84 -0.85 -31.30
N GLU A 289 -45.24 -2.04 -31.43
CA GLU A 289 -44.25 -2.55 -30.46
C GLU A 289 -42.85 -2.80 -31.07
N ARG A 290 -42.35 -1.85 -31.87
CA ARG A 290 -40.98 -1.89 -32.42
C ARG A 290 -40.09 -0.73 -32.01
N ASN A 291 -40.37 -0.09 -30.87
CA ASN A 291 -39.46 0.88 -30.26
C ASN A 291 -39.58 0.86 -28.73
N SER A 292 -38.99 -0.16 -28.11
CA SER A 292 -38.54 -0.11 -26.71
C SER A 292 -37.40 -1.12 -26.51
N ALA A 293 -36.37 -1.01 -27.35
CA ALA A 293 -35.02 -1.27 -26.87
C ALA A 293 -34.69 -0.10 -25.94
N ARG A 294 -35.17 -0.18 -24.70
CA ARG A 294 -34.57 0.58 -23.62
C ARG A 294 -33.17 0.00 -23.46
N ASP A 295 -32.17 0.88 -23.56
CA ASP A 295 -30.80 0.61 -23.15
C ASP A 295 -30.84 -0.01 -21.75
N PHE A 296 -30.76 -1.34 -21.69
CA PHE A 296 -30.27 -2.02 -20.52
C PHE A 296 -28.75 -1.95 -20.68
N GLU A 297 -28.15 -0.83 -20.26
CA GLU A 297 -26.74 -0.82 -19.89
C GLU A 297 -26.57 -1.97 -18.90
N ASP A 298 -25.73 -2.95 -19.26
CA ASP A 298 -25.35 -4.02 -18.37
C ASP A 298 -24.66 -3.38 -17.15
N PRO A 299 -25.27 -3.42 -15.95
CA PRO A 299 -24.71 -2.75 -14.79
C PRO A 299 -23.40 -3.39 -14.32
N SER A 300 -23.00 -4.53 -14.89
CA SER A 300 -21.74 -5.24 -14.63
C SER A 300 -20.53 -4.75 -15.45
N ALA A 301 -20.60 -3.61 -16.13
CA ALA A 301 -19.51 -3.18 -17.01
C ALA A 301 -18.38 -2.45 -16.27
N VAL A 302 -17.17 -3.03 -16.31
CA VAL A 302 -15.93 -2.30 -16.01
C VAL A 302 -15.86 -1.04 -16.87
N THR A 303 -15.63 0.13 -16.27
CA THR A 303 -15.51 1.37 -17.03
C THR A 303 -14.08 1.50 -17.58
N VAL A 304 -13.92 1.42 -18.89
CA VAL A 304 -12.62 1.52 -19.57
C VAL A 304 -12.43 2.91 -20.19
N GLU A 305 -11.33 3.55 -19.85
CA GLU A 305 -10.86 4.81 -20.44
C GLU A 305 -9.56 4.54 -21.21
N THR A 306 -9.59 4.70 -22.52
CA THR A 306 -8.40 4.54 -23.36
C THR A 306 -7.65 5.86 -23.46
N VAL A 307 -6.37 5.85 -23.11
CA VAL A 307 -5.48 7.01 -23.18
C VAL A 307 -4.46 6.77 -24.30
N ASP A 308 -4.62 7.52 -25.38
CA ASP A 308 -3.68 7.55 -26.48
C ASP A 308 -2.70 8.71 -26.28
N GLY A 309 -1.38 8.44 -26.41
CA GLY A 309 -0.38 9.52 -26.45
C GLY A 309 0.87 9.21 -25.64
N THR A 310 1.23 10.13 -24.75
CA THR A 310 2.48 10.06 -23.98
C THR A 310 2.26 9.44 -22.61
N VAL A 311 3.34 9.02 -21.93
CA VAL A 311 3.25 8.46 -20.58
C VAL A 311 2.84 9.53 -19.57
N GLU A 312 3.17 10.79 -19.82
CA GLU A 312 2.69 11.91 -19.02
C GLU A 312 1.15 12.02 -19.07
N ALA A 313 0.54 11.86 -20.25
CA ALA A 313 -0.92 11.84 -20.37
C ALA A 313 -1.55 10.64 -19.62
N PHE A 314 -0.85 9.50 -19.57
CA PHE A 314 -1.27 8.34 -18.79
C PHE A 314 -1.20 8.60 -17.27
N VAL A 315 -0.12 9.21 -16.79
CA VAL A 315 0.01 9.63 -15.38
C VAL A 315 -1.08 10.64 -15.03
N ASP A 316 -1.31 11.65 -15.87
CA ASP A 316 -2.35 12.67 -15.68
C ASP A 316 -3.75 12.04 -15.60
N ALA A 317 -4.06 11.06 -16.44
CA ALA A 317 -5.33 10.35 -16.43
C ALA A 317 -5.53 9.54 -15.12
N ILE A 318 -4.46 8.87 -14.65
CA ILE A 318 -4.46 8.16 -13.38
C ILE A 318 -4.73 9.13 -12.22
N GLU A 319 -3.98 10.24 -12.16
CA GLU A 319 -4.14 11.23 -11.09
C GLU A 319 -5.53 11.86 -11.09
N THR A 320 -6.03 12.27 -12.27
CA THR A 320 -7.37 12.86 -12.43
C THR A 320 -8.44 11.88 -11.94
N THR A 321 -8.30 10.61 -12.29
CA THR A 321 -9.23 9.57 -11.83
C THR A 321 -9.18 9.37 -10.31
N MET A 322 -7.99 9.35 -9.71
CA MET A 322 -7.85 9.27 -8.25
C MET A 322 -8.44 10.50 -7.54
N GLU A 323 -8.27 11.71 -8.10
CA GLU A 323 -8.86 12.94 -7.59
C GLU A 323 -10.40 12.89 -7.64
N ASP A 324 -10.97 12.42 -8.74
CA ASP A 324 -12.42 12.30 -8.87
C ASP A 324 -13.01 11.27 -7.92
N LEU A 325 -12.29 10.18 -7.68
CA LEU A 325 -12.66 9.20 -6.65
C LEU A 325 -12.53 9.80 -5.24
N GLN A 326 -11.47 10.56 -4.96
CA GLN A 326 -11.28 11.22 -3.66
C GLN A 326 -12.41 12.21 -3.32
N LYS A 327 -12.98 12.91 -4.32
CA LYS A 327 -14.14 13.81 -4.13
C LYS A 327 -15.37 13.08 -3.56
N GLN A 328 -15.42 11.75 -3.65
CA GLN A 328 -16.48 10.92 -3.08
C GLN A 328 -16.32 10.67 -1.56
N GLN A 329 -15.28 11.23 -0.92
CA GLN A 329 -14.98 11.06 0.52
C GLN A 329 -14.81 9.60 0.93
N LEU A 330 -13.92 8.91 0.22
CA LEU A 330 -13.58 7.52 0.48
C LEU A 330 -13.02 7.33 1.90
N ASP A 331 -13.37 6.20 2.51
CA ASP A 331 -12.73 5.75 3.73
C ASP A 331 -11.26 5.35 3.43
N PRO A 332 -10.36 5.41 4.43
CA PRO A 332 -8.99 4.94 4.24
C PRO A 332 -8.96 3.52 3.67
N THR A 333 -8.12 3.32 2.66
CA THR A 333 -7.92 2.06 1.92
C THR A 333 -9.15 1.53 1.17
N GLU A 334 -10.19 2.34 0.99
CA GLU A 334 -11.29 2.03 0.08
C GLU A 334 -10.84 2.09 -1.38
N LEU A 335 -9.92 3.00 -1.73
CA LEU A 335 -9.27 3.01 -3.04
C LEU A 335 -8.22 1.89 -3.15
N ARG A 336 -8.32 1.11 -4.22
CA ARG A 336 -7.43 0.00 -4.58
C ARG A 336 -6.87 0.23 -5.97
N PHE A 337 -5.64 0.70 -6.02
CA PHE A 337 -4.93 0.98 -7.26
C PHE A 337 -4.04 -0.19 -7.64
N CYS A 338 -4.12 -0.63 -8.90
CA CYS A 338 -3.31 -1.69 -9.49
C CYS A 338 -2.55 -1.12 -10.68
N PHE A 339 -1.21 -1.09 -10.59
CA PHE A 339 -0.35 -0.91 -11.75
C PHE A 339 0.06 -2.28 -12.27
N ASP A 340 -0.45 -2.68 -13.42
CA ASP A 340 -0.44 -4.08 -13.86
C ASP A 340 0.97 -4.66 -14.06
N SER A 341 1.90 -3.91 -14.64
CA SER A 341 3.27 -4.39 -14.79
C SER A 341 4.27 -3.26 -14.95
N LEU A 342 5.34 -3.28 -14.16
CA LEU A 342 6.45 -2.32 -14.29
C LEU A 342 7.40 -2.66 -15.45
N ARG A 343 7.30 -3.87 -16.03
CA ARG A 343 8.22 -4.32 -17.09
C ARG A 343 8.25 -3.38 -18.31
N PRO A 344 7.12 -2.96 -18.90
CA PRO A 344 7.16 -2.13 -20.10
C PRO A 344 7.74 -0.73 -19.82
N LEU A 345 7.50 -0.15 -18.63
CA LEU A 345 8.14 1.11 -18.23
C LEU A 345 9.66 0.95 -18.16
N LEU A 346 10.12 -0.12 -17.52
CA LEU A 346 11.53 -0.37 -17.29
C LEU A 346 12.28 -0.65 -18.61
N GLU A 347 11.68 -1.41 -19.51
CA GLU A 347 12.25 -1.71 -20.82
C GLU A 347 12.40 -0.45 -21.69
N LYS A 348 11.45 0.48 -21.59
CA LYS A 348 11.41 1.68 -22.43
C LYS A 348 12.19 2.86 -21.84
N TYR A 349 12.13 3.06 -20.53
CA TYR A 349 12.63 4.25 -19.84
C TYR A 349 13.77 3.96 -18.85
N GLY A 350 14.10 2.69 -18.60
CA GLY A 350 15.06 2.28 -17.59
C GLY A 350 14.57 2.58 -16.17
N VAL A 351 15.44 2.37 -15.19
CA VAL A 351 15.13 2.52 -13.75
C VAL A 351 14.77 3.97 -13.42
N ASP A 352 15.61 4.93 -13.82
CA ASP A 352 15.40 6.35 -13.49
C ASP A 352 14.12 6.91 -14.11
N GLY A 353 13.84 6.57 -15.36
CA GLY A 353 12.61 7.00 -16.02
C GLY A 353 11.37 6.33 -15.43
N THR A 354 11.46 5.04 -15.06
CA THR A 354 10.36 4.35 -14.34
C THR A 354 10.07 5.04 -13.00
N ARG A 355 11.12 5.41 -12.27
CA ARG A 355 10.99 6.13 -10.99
C ARG A 355 10.29 7.47 -11.16
N LEU A 356 10.68 8.26 -12.17
CA LEU A 356 10.02 9.54 -12.48
C LEU A 356 8.53 9.40 -12.81
N VAL A 357 8.11 8.27 -13.38
CA VAL A 357 6.70 7.96 -13.67
C VAL A 357 5.96 7.53 -12.39
N LEU A 358 6.61 6.72 -11.53
CA LEU A 358 5.96 6.14 -10.36
C LEU A 358 5.88 7.10 -9.17
N GLU A 359 6.88 7.96 -8.96
CA GLU A 359 6.91 8.94 -7.87
C GLU A 359 5.59 9.73 -7.72
N PRO A 360 5.06 10.42 -8.75
CA PRO A 360 3.81 11.16 -8.64
C PRO A 360 2.59 10.27 -8.35
N ILE A 361 2.56 9.07 -8.95
CA ILE A 361 1.48 8.09 -8.71
C ILE A 361 1.50 7.62 -7.24
N CYS A 362 2.67 7.27 -6.70
CA CYS A 362 2.82 6.83 -5.32
C CYS A 362 2.44 7.93 -4.33
N GLU A 363 2.89 9.18 -4.58
CA GLU A 363 2.50 10.35 -3.80
C GLU A 363 0.97 10.55 -3.81
N ARG A 364 0.33 10.38 -4.97
CA ARG A 364 -1.12 10.49 -5.11
C ARG A 364 -1.86 9.41 -4.33
N VAL A 365 -1.44 8.15 -4.43
CA VAL A 365 -2.01 7.02 -3.67
C VAL A 365 -1.95 7.31 -2.17
N THR A 366 -0.80 7.79 -1.68
CA THR A 366 -0.64 8.17 -0.27
C THR A 366 -1.54 9.34 0.10
N ALA A 367 -1.65 10.38 -0.73
CA ALA A 367 -2.48 11.55 -0.47
C ALA A 367 -3.97 11.23 -0.32
N VAL A 368 -4.46 10.17 -0.99
CA VAL A 368 -5.84 9.68 -0.88
C VAL A 368 -6.00 8.54 0.13
N SER A 369 -4.95 8.20 0.89
CA SER A 369 -4.92 7.05 1.81
C SER A 369 -5.33 5.73 1.15
N GLY A 370 -5.00 5.56 -0.13
CA GLY A 370 -5.30 4.36 -0.92
C GLY A 370 -4.26 3.26 -0.75
N ILE A 371 -4.57 2.06 -1.24
CA ILE A 371 -3.59 0.98 -1.39
C ILE A 371 -3.25 0.83 -2.87
N GLY A 372 -2.02 1.20 -3.23
CA GLY A 372 -1.45 1.01 -4.56
C GLY A 372 -0.58 -0.24 -4.57
N HIS A 373 -0.76 -1.11 -5.54
CA HIS A 373 0.14 -2.24 -5.75
C HIS A 373 0.64 -2.31 -7.18
N TYR A 374 1.89 -2.73 -7.32
CA TYR A 374 2.67 -2.62 -8.55
C TYR A 374 3.34 -3.95 -8.81
N SER A 375 3.00 -4.61 -9.91
CA SER A 375 3.55 -5.93 -10.20
C SER A 375 4.86 -5.83 -10.98
N PHE A 376 5.88 -6.50 -10.47
CA PHE A 376 7.16 -6.62 -11.15
C PHE A 376 7.67 -8.06 -11.01
N PRO A 377 7.29 -8.97 -11.93
CA PRO A 377 7.54 -10.41 -11.78
C PRO A 377 8.99 -10.77 -12.12
N VAL A 378 9.91 -10.30 -11.29
CA VAL A 378 11.34 -10.58 -11.33
C VAL A 378 11.82 -11.00 -9.94
N GLU A 379 13.02 -11.55 -9.85
CA GLU A 379 13.60 -11.92 -8.56
C GLU A 379 13.77 -10.71 -7.65
N ARG A 380 13.49 -10.90 -6.35
CA ARG A 380 13.57 -9.87 -5.31
C ARG A 380 14.97 -9.26 -5.22
N ASP A 381 16.01 -10.07 -5.39
CA ASP A 381 17.40 -9.63 -5.32
C ASP A 381 17.94 -9.10 -6.66
N SER A 382 17.07 -8.80 -7.62
CA SER A 382 17.48 -8.10 -8.84
C SER A 382 17.90 -6.65 -8.54
N GLU A 383 18.80 -6.10 -9.36
CA GLU A 383 19.26 -4.71 -9.23
C GLU A 383 18.11 -3.71 -9.39
N GLN A 384 17.18 -4.05 -10.29
CA GLN A 384 16.03 -3.22 -10.62
C GLN A 384 15.02 -3.17 -9.48
N VAL A 385 14.78 -4.29 -8.77
CA VAL A 385 13.95 -4.28 -7.56
C VAL A 385 14.61 -3.41 -6.49
N ARG A 386 15.89 -3.63 -6.17
CA ARG A 386 16.60 -2.83 -5.15
C ARG A 386 16.58 -1.33 -5.44
N ALA A 387 16.60 -0.93 -6.71
CA ALA A 387 16.59 0.47 -7.09
C ALA A 387 15.20 1.12 -7.01
N LEU A 388 14.12 0.35 -7.21
CA LEU A 388 12.73 0.84 -7.14
C LEU A 388 12.10 0.65 -5.74
N GLU A 389 12.59 -0.32 -4.95
CA GLU A 389 12.12 -0.66 -3.59
C GLU A 389 11.93 0.57 -2.68
N PRO A 390 12.79 1.61 -2.69
CA PRO A 390 12.62 2.81 -1.87
C PRO A 390 11.37 3.66 -2.15
N LEU A 391 10.70 3.46 -3.29
CA LEU A 391 9.44 4.17 -3.62
C LEU A 391 8.22 3.57 -2.91
N PHE A 392 8.35 2.37 -2.37
CA PHE A 392 7.25 1.60 -1.82
C PHE A 392 7.35 1.54 -0.29
N ASP A 393 6.21 1.40 0.37
CA ASP A 393 6.13 1.22 1.82
C ASP A 393 6.39 -0.24 2.24
N ALA A 394 6.11 -1.17 1.32
CA ALA A 394 6.34 -2.59 1.49
C ALA A 394 6.65 -3.30 0.18
N THR A 395 7.32 -4.44 0.28
CA THR A 395 7.51 -5.39 -0.83
C THR A 395 6.97 -6.76 -0.43
N ILE A 396 6.16 -7.35 -1.29
CA ILE A 396 5.69 -8.73 -1.15
C ILE A 396 6.49 -9.58 -2.13
N GLU A 397 7.30 -10.47 -1.59
CA GLU A 397 8.04 -11.47 -2.34
C GLU A 397 7.20 -12.74 -2.47
N ASN A 398 6.99 -13.18 -3.71
CA ASN A 398 6.26 -14.39 -4.03
C ASN A 398 7.23 -15.47 -4.52
N ARG A 399 6.97 -16.71 -4.11
CA ARG A 399 7.69 -17.90 -4.57
C ARG A 399 6.73 -19.08 -4.69
N ILE A 400 7.21 -20.14 -5.36
CA ILE A 400 6.59 -21.47 -5.28
C ILE A 400 7.46 -22.34 -4.40
N ASP A 401 6.88 -22.90 -3.34
CA ASP A 401 7.55 -23.79 -2.40
C ASP A 401 6.82 -25.14 -2.34
N GLY A 402 7.48 -26.22 -2.78
CA GLY A 402 6.86 -27.54 -2.84
C GLY A 402 5.64 -27.63 -3.78
N GLY A 403 5.51 -26.72 -4.75
CA GLY A 403 4.35 -26.64 -5.65
C GLY A 403 3.24 -25.71 -5.15
N GLU A 404 3.33 -25.20 -3.93
CA GLU A 404 2.36 -24.30 -3.33
C GLU A 404 2.86 -22.84 -3.41
N PRO A 405 2.01 -21.88 -3.80
CA PRO A 405 2.36 -20.47 -3.73
C PRO A 405 2.56 -20.00 -2.28
N ALA A 406 3.67 -19.31 -2.04
CA ALA A 406 4.00 -18.73 -0.75
C ALA A 406 4.46 -17.28 -0.93
N GLN A 407 4.22 -16.46 0.08
CA GLN A 407 4.60 -15.06 0.11
C GLN A 407 5.34 -14.69 1.39
N ARG A 408 6.11 -13.60 1.30
CA ARG A 408 6.80 -12.97 2.41
C ARG A 408 6.76 -11.47 2.25
N TRP A 409 6.42 -10.77 3.33
CA TRP A 409 6.33 -9.33 3.36
C TRP A 409 7.59 -8.72 3.96
N HIS A 410 8.11 -7.71 3.27
CA HIS A 410 9.17 -6.81 3.70
C HIS A 410 8.54 -5.44 3.97
N LEU A 411 8.45 -5.06 5.23
CA LEU A 411 7.89 -3.79 5.68
C LEU A 411 9.04 -2.80 5.87
N HIS A 412 9.21 -1.90 4.92
CA HIS A 412 10.43 -1.07 4.81
C HIS A 412 10.57 -0.12 5.98
N ARG A 413 9.48 0.56 6.36
CA ARG A 413 9.50 1.54 7.45
C ARG A 413 9.77 0.94 8.84
N SER A 414 9.49 -0.35 9.04
CA SER A 414 9.76 -1.04 10.30
C SER A 414 10.94 -2.01 10.21
N ASN A 415 11.67 -1.99 9.08
CA ASN A 415 12.71 -2.94 8.70
C ASN A 415 12.38 -4.39 9.10
N HIS A 416 11.12 -4.79 8.88
CA HIS A 416 10.63 -6.08 9.31
C HIS A 416 10.35 -6.97 8.12
N THR A 417 10.95 -8.15 8.13
CA THR A 417 10.63 -9.21 7.18
C THR A 417 9.88 -10.30 7.93
N THR A 418 8.69 -10.63 7.44
CA THR A 418 7.87 -11.73 7.96
C THR A 418 8.48 -13.09 7.60
N ASP A 419 8.03 -14.15 8.27
CA ASP A 419 8.28 -15.51 7.79
C ASP A 419 7.53 -15.78 6.48
N TRP A 420 7.91 -16.85 5.78
CA TRP A 420 7.14 -17.32 4.62
C TRP A 420 5.81 -17.90 5.07
N PHE A 421 4.72 -17.44 4.46
CA PHE A 421 3.38 -18.00 4.67
C PHE A 421 2.70 -18.28 3.34
N ARG A 422 1.72 -19.19 3.36
CA ARG A 422 1.02 -19.59 2.12
C ARG A 422 0.17 -18.44 1.60
N LEU A 423 0.16 -18.30 0.27
CA LEU A 423 -0.78 -17.42 -0.41
C LEU A 423 -2.17 -18.10 -0.34
N ARG A 424 -3.18 -17.41 0.21
CA ARG A 424 -4.54 -17.94 0.28
C ARG A 424 -5.13 -18.07 -1.13
N THR A 425 -5.76 -19.21 -1.42
CA THR A 425 -6.37 -19.55 -2.71
C THR A 425 -7.88 -19.73 -2.58
N ASP A 426 -8.45 -19.20 -1.50
CA ASP A 426 -9.78 -19.54 -0.97
C ASP A 426 -10.92 -19.15 -1.92
#